data_AF-A0AAD1W7X3-F1
#
_entry.id   AF-A0AAD1W7X3-F1
#
_cell.length_a   1.000
_cell.length_b   1.000
_cell.length_c   1.000
_cell.angle_alpha   90.00
_cell.angle_beta   90.00
_cell.angle_gamma   90.00
#
_symmetry.space_group_name_H-M   'P 1'
#
loop_
_entity.id
_entity.type
_entity.pdbx_description
1 polymer ?
#
loop_
_entity_poly.entity_id
_entity_poly.type
_entity_poly.pdbx_seq_one_letter_code
_entity_poly.pdbx_strand_id
1 'polypeptide(L)'
;MTWSDHCPLHLRVRTPLFRPHQSSWHLNESILSDTLMMETARKTLQDYIADNEMGDTTPLMCWDAHKAVIRRYYIAVCSKRKKELMQAILDLS
;
A
#
# COMPACT_ATOMS: atom_id res chain seq x y z
N MET A 1 -1.86 6.38 -57.02
CA MET A 1 -0.78 7.01 -56.22
C MET A 1 -1.42 7.96 -55.22
N THR A 2 -1.64 7.51 -53.99
CA THR A 2 -2.16 8.36 -52.90
C THR A 2 -0.98 8.94 -52.14
N TRP A 3 -0.75 10.24 -52.32
CA TRP A 3 0.24 11.01 -51.58
C TRP A 3 -0.37 11.31 -50.21
N SER A 4 0.20 10.71 -49.18
CA SER A 4 -0.15 10.94 -47.78
C SER A 4 0.64 12.15 -47.25
N ASP A 5 -0.04 13.18 -46.76
CA ASP A 5 0.53 14.40 -46.15
C ASP A 5 0.90 14.19 -44.65
N HIS A 6 1.05 12.93 -44.23
CA HIS A 6 1.36 12.60 -42.84
C HIS A 6 2.84 12.83 -42.53
N CYS A 7 3.15 14.03 -42.02
CA CYS A 7 4.42 14.32 -41.35
C CYS A 7 4.41 13.69 -39.94
N PRO A 8 5.29 12.75 -39.60
CA PRO A 8 5.31 12.13 -38.28
C PRO A 8 5.81 13.13 -37.22
N LEU A 9 4.95 13.43 -36.24
CA LEU A 9 5.31 14.22 -35.07
C LEU A 9 6.03 13.33 -34.05
N HIS A 10 7.27 13.71 -33.72
CA HIS A 10 8.07 13.02 -32.71
C HIS A 10 8.13 13.83 -31.42
N LEU A 11 7.57 13.29 -30.34
CA LEU A 11 7.68 13.84 -29.00
C LEU A 11 8.76 13.06 -28.23
N ARG A 12 9.78 13.77 -27.71
CA ARG A 12 10.78 13.19 -26.80
C ARG A 12 10.59 13.79 -25.41
N VAL A 13 9.92 13.06 -24.53
CA VAL A 13 9.77 13.44 -23.12
C VAL A 13 11.02 12.99 -22.35
N ARG A 14 11.71 13.92 -21.70
CA ARG A 14 12.72 13.61 -20.70
C ARG A 14 12.04 13.52 -19.35
N THR A 15 11.83 12.32 -18.84
CA THR A 15 11.45 12.15 -17.44
C THR A 15 12.64 12.57 -16.57
N PRO A 16 12.43 13.34 -15.49
CA PRO A 16 13.50 13.58 -14.52
C PRO A 16 14.02 12.22 -14.06
N LEU A 17 15.35 12.12 -13.89
CA LEU A 17 15.97 10.94 -13.29
C LEU A 17 15.14 10.52 -12.10
N PHE A 18 14.73 9.25 -12.08
CA PHE A 18 14.03 8.64 -10.96
C PHE A 18 14.90 8.86 -9.72
N ARG A 19 14.66 9.94 -8.98
CA ARG A 19 15.11 10.01 -7.60
C ARG A 19 14.14 9.08 -6.91
N PRO A 20 14.56 7.91 -6.41
CA PRO A 20 13.69 7.17 -5.51
C PRO A 20 13.39 8.16 -4.39
N HIS A 21 12.16 8.66 -4.36
CA HIS A 21 11.69 9.30 -3.16
C HIS A 21 11.79 8.20 -2.11
N GLN A 22 12.79 8.32 -1.23
CA GLN A 22 12.91 7.46 -0.06
C GLN A 22 11.82 7.89 0.91
N SER A 23 10.56 7.69 0.53
CA SER A 23 9.48 7.59 1.50
C SER A 23 9.71 6.28 2.25
N SER A 24 10.64 6.32 3.22
CA SER A 24 10.80 5.27 4.20
C SER A 24 9.50 5.23 4.99
N TRP A 25 8.65 4.27 4.62
CA TRP A 25 7.44 4.07 5.38
C TRP A 25 7.84 3.50 6.73
N HIS A 26 7.63 4.29 7.77
CA HIS A 26 7.87 3.87 9.13
C HIS A 26 6.55 3.39 9.73
N LEU A 27 6.55 2.17 10.24
CA LEU A 27 5.42 1.64 10.99
C LEU A 27 5.35 2.36 12.33
N ASN A 28 4.16 2.79 12.74
CA ASN A 28 4.00 3.33 14.09
C ASN A 28 4.06 2.17 15.10
N GLU A 29 5.18 2.06 15.81
CA GLU A 29 5.46 0.98 16.77
C GLU A 29 4.43 0.89 17.90
N SER A 30 3.79 2.00 18.28
CA SER A 30 2.72 2.01 19.29
C SER A 30 1.47 1.22 18.89
N ILE A 31 1.35 0.83 17.61
CA ILE A 31 0.28 -0.06 17.17
C ILE A 31 0.59 -1.51 17.50
N LEU A 32 1.87 -1.88 17.57
CA LEU A 32 2.29 -3.24 17.90
C LEU A 32 2.06 -3.59 19.37
N SER A 33 1.98 -2.58 20.25
CA SER A 33 1.62 -2.78 21.66
C SER A 33 0.12 -3.03 21.88
N ASP A 34 -0.72 -2.84 20.87
CA ASP A 34 -2.14 -3.15 20.96
C ASP A 34 -2.40 -4.61 20.58
N THR A 35 -2.74 -5.42 21.58
CA THR A 35 -2.99 -6.85 21.43
C THR A 35 -4.15 -7.17 20.49
N LEU A 36 -5.22 -6.38 20.51
CA LEU A 36 -6.38 -6.58 19.64
C LEU A 36 -6.02 -6.33 18.17
N MET A 37 -5.20 -5.30 17.92
CA MET A 37 -4.71 -5.00 16.57
C MET A 37 -3.77 -6.10 16.07
N MET A 38 -2.90 -6.62 16.93
CA MET A 38 -2.02 -7.73 16.62
C MET A 38 -2.79 -9.02 16.29
N GLU A 39 -3.83 -9.35 17.06
CA GLU A 39 -4.70 -10.50 16.77
C GLU A 39 -5.42 -10.33 15.43
N THR A 40 -5.93 -9.14 15.15
CA THR A 40 -6.62 -8.86 13.89
C THR A 40 -5.65 -8.92 12.70
N ALA A 41 -4.43 -8.41 12.84
CA ALA A 41 -3.39 -8.52 11.82
C ALA A 41 -3.02 -9.98 11.56
N ARG A 42 -2.87 -10.79 12.62
CA ARG A 42 -2.62 -12.23 12.52
C ARG A 42 -3.78 -12.95 11.83
N LYS A 43 -5.02 -12.63 12.18
CA LYS A 43 -6.21 -13.20 11.53
C LYS A 43 -6.26 -12.84 10.04
N THR A 44 -6.07 -11.57 9.71
CA THR A 44 -6.02 -11.09 8.31
C THR A 44 -4.96 -11.82 7.50
N LEU A 45 -3.81 -12.11 8.12
CA LEU A 45 -2.75 -12.90 7.52
C LEU A 45 -3.18 -14.37 7.31
N GLN A 46 -3.79 -15.00 8.30
CA GLN A 46 -4.27 -16.38 8.19
C GLN A 46 -5.34 -16.53 7.11
N ASP A 47 -6.30 -15.61 7.07
CA ASP A 47 -7.36 -15.55 6.06
C ASP A 47 -6.74 -15.41 4.66
N TYR A 48 -5.77 -14.50 4.49
CA TYR A 48 -5.06 -14.34 3.22
C TYR A 48 -4.35 -15.62 2.78
N ILE A 49 -3.64 -16.32 3.67
CA ILE A 49 -2.96 -17.58 3.32
C ILE A 49 -3.99 -18.63 2.90
N ALA A 50 -5.04 -18.82 3.69
CA ALA A 50 -6.09 -19.81 3.40
C ALA A 50 -6.77 -19.55 2.04
N ASP A 51 -7.01 -18.28 1.71
CA ASP A 51 -7.64 -17.88 0.45
C ASP A 51 -6.72 -18.00 -0.79
N ASN A 52 -5.41 -18.03 -0.60
CA ASN A 52 -4.41 -17.94 -1.68
C ASN A 52 -3.53 -19.21 -1.82
N GLU A 53 -3.90 -20.32 -1.21
CA GLU A 53 -3.23 -21.64 -1.30
C GLU A 53 -3.35 -22.33 -2.70
N MET A 54 -3.34 -21.57 -3.81
CA MET A 54 -3.43 -22.14 -5.17
C MET A 54 -2.10 -22.09 -5.94
N GLY A 55 -1.76 -23.24 -6.55
CA GLY A 55 -0.42 -23.65 -6.99
C GLY A 55 0.23 -22.91 -8.17
N ASP A 56 -0.44 -21.92 -8.75
CA ASP A 56 0.12 -21.15 -9.89
C ASP A 56 0.89 -19.90 -9.45
N THR A 57 0.86 -19.55 -8.17
CA THR A 57 1.49 -18.33 -7.65
C THR A 57 2.86 -18.64 -7.05
N THR A 58 3.90 -17.93 -7.49
CA THR A 58 5.24 -18.11 -6.92
C THR A 58 5.27 -17.65 -5.45
N PRO A 59 6.07 -18.30 -4.57
CA PRO A 59 6.19 -17.88 -3.17
C PRO A 59 6.57 -16.40 -2.99
N LEU A 60 7.34 -15.85 -3.93
CA LEU A 60 7.73 -14.44 -3.92
C LEU A 60 6.52 -13.51 -4.15
N MET A 61 5.67 -13.83 -5.12
CA MET A 61 4.45 -13.08 -5.38
C MET A 61 3.49 -13.15 -4.19
N CYS A 62 3.33 -14.33 -3.58
CA CYS A 62 2.54 -14.48 -2.37
C CYS A 62 3.10 -13.62 -1.23
N TRP A 63 4.43 -13.59 -1.05
CA TRP A 63 5.07 -12.75 -0.04
C TRP A 63 4.87 -11.24 -0.28
N ASP A 64 5.00 -10.79 -1.53
CA ASP A 64 4.81 -9.39 -1.89
C ASP A 64 3.35 -8.94 -1.71
N ALA A 65 2.40 -9.75 -2.17
CA ALA A 65 0.98 -9.51 -1.97
C ALA A 65 0.62 -9.53 -0.48
N HIS A 66 1.16 -10.48 0.26
CA HIS A 66 0.99 -10.57 1.71
C HIS A 66 1.47 -9.30 2.44
N LYS A 67 2.69 -8.83 2.16
CA LYS A 67 3.22 -7.57 2.70
C LYS A 67 2.30 -6.39 2.38
N ALA A 68 1.75 -6.34 1.18
CA ALA A 68 0.83 -5.28 0.77
C ALA A 68 -0.49 -5.30 1.58
N VAL A 69 -1.02 -6.49 1.85
CA VAL A 69 -2.23 -6.68 2.68
C VAL A 69 -2.01 -6.20 4.11
N ILE A 70 -0.95 -6.67 4.78
CA ILE A 70 -0.63 -6.25 6.15
C ILE A 70 -0.39 -4.74 6.22
N ARG A 71 0.37 -4.20 5.26
CA ARG A 71 0.65 -2.76 5.21
C ARG A 71 -0.64 -1.95 5.09
N ARG A 72 -1.57 -2.36 4.21
CA ARG A 72 -2.88 -1.72 4.06
C ARG A 72 -3.63 -1.69 5.39
N TYR A 73 -3.64 -2.81 6.10
CA TYR A 73 -4.27 -2.91 7.42
C TYR A 73 -3.71 -1.89 8.41
N TYR A 74 -2.38 -1.84 8.57
CA TYR A 74 -1.76 -0.87 9.49
C TYR A 74 -1.98 0.58 9.09
N ILE A 75 -1.96 0.90 7.80
CA ILE A 75 -2.27 2.25 7.30
C ILE A 75 -3.71 2.64 7.68
N ALA A 76 -4.67 1.74 7.49
CA ALA A 76 -6.07 1.98 7.80
C ALA A 76 -6.27 2.23 9.32
N VAL A 77 -5.66 1.41 10.17
CA VAL A 77 -5.70 1.57 11.63
C VAL A 77 -5.07 2.89 12.07
N CYS A 78 -3.88 3.21 11.57
CA CYS A 78 -3.20 4.49 11.82
C CYS A 78 -4.10 5.68 11.48
N SER A 79 -4.70 5.64 10.28
CA SER A 79 -5.55 6.71 9.77
C SER A 79 -6.80 6.89 10.62
N LYS A 80 -7.46 5.79 11.00
CA LYS A 80 -8.63 5.79 11.88
C LYS A 80 -8.30 6.45 13.23
N ARG A 81 -7.22 6.01 13.90
CA ARG A 81 -6.81 6.58 15.20
C ARG A 81 -6.51 8.07 15.12
N LYS A 82 -5.83 8.51 14.06
CA LYS A 82 -5.55 9.95 13.85
C LYS A 82 -6.85 10.76 13.73
N LYS A 83 -7.84 10.22 13.02
CA LYS A 83 -9.16 10.86 12.87
C LYS A 83 -9.90 10.93 14.21
N GLU A 84 -9.90 9.84 14.97
CA GLU A 84 -10.53 9.78 16.31
C GLU A 84 -9.89 10.77 17.28
N LEU A 85 -8.56 10.85 17.32
CA LEU A 85 -7.84 11.82 18.14
C LEU A 85 -8.16 13.25 17.74
N MET A 86 -8.17 13.55 16.44
CA MET A 86 -8.50 14.88 15.95
C MET A 86 -9.93 15.28 16.29
N GLN A 87 -10.88 14.34 16.19
CA GLN A 87 -12.26 14.58 16.61
C GLN A 87 -12.37 14.86 18.11
N ALA A 88 -11.71 14.05 18.94
CA ALA A 88 -11.71 14.26 20.39
C ALA A 88 -11.12 15.62 20.80
N ILE A 89 -10.10 16.11 20.09
CA ILE A 89 -9.54 17.45 20.32
C ILE A 89 -10.55 18.54 19.94
N LEU A 90 -11.27 18.38 18.82
CA LEU A 90 -12.30 19.33 18.40
C LEU A 90 -13.49 19.38 19.36
N ASP A 91 -13.89 18.23 19.91
CA ASP A 91 -15.00 18.14 20.87
C ASP A 91 -14.65 18.79 22.23
N LEU A 92 -13.36 19.02 22.50
CA LEU A 92 -12.84 19.66 23.72
C LEU A 92 -12.56 21.17 23.55
N SER A 93 -12.73 21.73 22.35
CA SER A 93 -12.50 23.16 22.02
C SER A 93 -13.80 23.94 21.91
#